data_AF-A0A2W6EPA2-F1
#
_entry.id   AF-A0A2W6EPA2-F1
#
_cell.length_a   1.000
_cell.length_b   1.000
_cell.length_c   1.000
_cell.angle_alpha   90.00
_cell.angle_beta   90.00
_cell.angle_gamma   90.00
#
_symmetry.space_group_name_H-M   'P 1'
#
loop_
_entity.id
_entity.type
_entity.pdbx_description
1 polymer ?
#
loop_
_entity_poly.entity_id
_entity_poly.type
_entity_poly.pdbx_seq_one_letter_code
_entity_poly.pdbx_strand_id
1 'polypeptide(L)' 'MRDVVAELETWWRAGESVGVGTVVGTWKSAPRQPGASMVVGADGSVVGSVSGGCVEGAV' A
#
# COMPACT_ATOMS: atom_id res chain seq x y z
N MET A 1 5.97 -0.62 6.43
CA MET A 1 6.02 -1.86 5.60
C MET A 1 5.58 -3.08 6.39
N ARG A 2 6.07 -3.32 7.62
CA ARG A 2 5.58 -4.42 8.48
C ARG A 2 4.05 -4.42 8.64
N ASP A 3 3.48 -3.23 8.62
CA ASP A 3 2.07 -2.91 8.88
C ASP A 3 1.11 -3.44 7.80
N VAL A 4 1.59 -3.78 6.60
CA VAL A 4 0.75 -4.28 5.50
C VAL A 4 1.02 -5.75 5.13
N VAL A 5 2.09 -6.34 5.67
CA VAL A 5 2.52 -7.71 5.29
C VAL A 5 1.52 -8.76 5.75
N ALA A 6 0.92 -8.59 6.92
CA ALA A 6 -0.06 -9.54 7.45
C ALA A 6 -1.29 -9.66 6.53
N GLU A 7 -1.82 -8.52 6.05
CA GLU A 7 -2.97 -8.53 5.15
C GLU A 7 -2.61 -9.07 3.76
N LEU A 8 -1.45 -8.64 3.24
CA LEU A 8 -0.89 -9.15 1.99
C LEU A 8 -0.77 -10.68 2.02
N GLU A 9 -0.18 -11.24 3.08
CA GLU A 9 -0.02 -12.68 3.23
C GLU A 9 -1.37 -13.40 3.31
N THR A 10 -2.35 -12.80 3.99
CA THR A 10 -3.69 -13.38 4.14
C THR A 10 -4.39 -13.51 2.79
N TRP A 11 -4.50 -12.43 2.04
CA TRP A 11 -5.14 -12.42 0.72
C TRP A 11 -4.36 -13.26 -0.30
N TRP A 12 -3.04 -13.17 -0.29
CA TRP A 12 -2.21 -13.97 -1.20
C TRP A 12 -2.35 -15.47 -0.94
N ARG A 13 -2.39 -15.91 0.33
CA ARG A 13 -2.61 -17.31 0.69
C ARG A 13 -4.03 -17.79 0.39
N ALA A 14 -5.01 -16.89 0.41
CA ALA A 14 -6.36 -17.17 -0.05
C ALA A 14 -6.47 -17.33 -1.58
N GLY A 15 -5.39 -17.06 -2.33
CA GLY A 15 -5.36 -17.13 -3.79
C GLY A 15 -5.98 -15.90 -4.45
N GLU A 16 -6.20 -14.82 -3.71
CA GLU A 16 -6.78 -13.59 -4.22
C GLU A 16 -5.74 -12.75 -4.97
N SER A 17 -6.22 -11.98 -5.95
CA SER A 17 -5.40 -10.97 -6.61
C SER A 17 -5.25 -9.77 -5.71
N VAL A 18 -4.01 -9.29 -5.55
CA VAL A 18 -3.68 -8.16 -4.69
C VAL A 18 -2.76 -7.19 -5.42
N GLY A 19 -3.07 -5.90 -5.29
CA GLY A 19 -2.20 -4.81 -5.71
C GLY A 19 -1.32 -4.35 -4.55
N VAL A 20 -0.04 -4.05 -4.82
CA VAL A 20 0.88 -3.48 -3.82
C VAL A 20 1.54 -2.24 -4.41
N GLY A 21 1.30 -1.09 -3.77
CA GLY A 21 2.00 0.16 -4.06
C GLY A 21 3.08 0.41 -3.02
N THR A 22 4.29 0.75 -3.45
CA THR A 22 5.40 1.14 -2.54
C THR A 22 6.05 2.42 -3.02
N VAL A 23 6.25 3.37 -2.11
CA VAL A 23 6.99 4.60 -2.38
C VAL A 23 8.45 4.23 -2.63
N VAL A 24 8.91 4.37 -3.87
CA VAL A 24 10.31 4.09 -4.25
C VAL A 24 11.26 5.27 -4.03
N GLY A 25 10.71 6.48 -3.91
CA GLY A 25 11.46 7.72 -3.76
C GLY A 25 10.51 8.91 -3.57
N THR A 26 11.02 9.98 -2.97
CA THR A 26 10.27 11.22 -2.78
C THR A 26 11.16 12.44 -3.05
N TRP A 27 10.55 13.55 -3.44
CA TRP A 27 11.23 14.84 -3.59
C TRP A 27 10.56 15.89 -2.71
N LYS A 28 11.36 16.76 -2.11
CA LYS A 28 10.90 17.78 -1.15
C LYS A 28 10.17 17.14 0.05
N SER A 29 9.22 17.85 0.66
CA SER A 29 8.45 17.37 1.81
C SER A 29 7.29 16.47 1.35
N ALA A 30 7.53 15.15 1.31
CA ALA A 30 6.47 14.16 1.13
C ALA A 30 6.02 13.59 2.50
N PRO A 31 4.71 13.36 2.72
CA PRO A 31 4.21 12.91 4.03
C PRO A 31 4.62 11.47 4.40
N ARG A 32 4.96 10.65 3.40
CA ARG A 32 5.47 9.29 3.58
C ARG A 32 6.88 9.18 3.03
N GLN A 33 7.71 8.41 3.72
CA GLN A 33 9.09 8.14 3.31
C GLN A 33 9.15 6.98 2.32
N PRO A 34 10.24 6.85 1.54
CA PRO A 34 10.49 5.65 0.75
C PRO A 34 10.35 4.37 1.58
N GLY A 35 9.72 3.35 1.00
CA GLY A 35 9.37 2.09 1.68
C GLY A 35 8.01 2.13 2.40
N ALA A 36 7.31 3.26 2.42
CA ALA A 36 5.89 3.26 2.77
C ALA A 36 5.10 2.50 1.70
N SER A 37 4.15 1.66 2.14
CA SER A 37 3.42 0.76 1.26
C SER A 37 1.93 0.78 1.56
N MET A 38 1.17 0.44 0.53
CA MET A 38 -0.27 0.26 0.54
C MET A 38 -0.59 -1.04 -0.21
N VAL A 39 -1.57 -1.79 0.28
CA VAL A 39 -2.05 -3.03 -0.33
C VAL A 39 -3.53 -2.87 -0.62
N VAL A 40 -3.95 -3.32 -1.80
CA VAL A 40 -5.34 -3.25 -2.28
C VAL A 40 -5.82 -4.66 -2.60
N GLY A 41 -6.89 -5.09 -1.94
CA GLY A 41 -7.56 -6.37 -2.16
C GLY A 41 -8.45 -6.36 -3.40
N ALA A 42 -8.87 -7.54 -3.85
CA ALA A 42 -9.71 -7.69 -5.04
C ALA A 42 -11.12 -7.06 -4.88
N ASP A 43 -11.57 -6.91 -3.65
CA ASP A 43 -12.83 -6.25 -3.28
C ASP A 43 -12.70 -4.72 -3.14
N GLY A 44 -11.50 -4.17 -3.35
CA GLY A 44 -11.19 -2.76 -3.15
C GLY A 44 -10.84 -2.39 -1.70
N SER A 45 -10.69 -3.36 -0.80
CA SER A 45 -10.19 -3.12 0.56
C SER A 45 -8.76 -2.58 0.52
N VAL A 46 -8.46 -1.55 1.33
CA VAL A 46 -7.15 -0.88 1.34
C VAL A 46 -6.53 -0.91 2.73
N VAL A 47 -5.25 -1.32 2.80
CA VAL A 47 -4.45 -1.28 4.04
C VAL A 47 -3.12 -0.58 3.79
N GLY A 48 -2.72 0.29 4.72
CA GLY A 48 -1.51 1.11 4.59
C GLY A 48 -1.75 2.45 3.89
N SER A 49 -0.67 3.13 3.52
CA SER A 49 -0.74 4.46 2.90
C SER A 49 0.59 4.84 2.27
N VAL A 50 0.52 5.44 1.08
CA VAL A 50 1.68 5.97 0.34
C VAL A 50 1.80 7.49 0.40
N SER A 51 0.76 8.22 0.84
CA SER A 51 0.82 9.69 0.90
C SER A 51 0.17 10.36 2.11
N GLY A 52 -0.68 9.64 2.85
CA GLY A 52 -1.44 10.19 3.97
C GLY A 52 -2.79 10.80 3.57
N GLY A 53 -3.29 10.55 2.36
CA GLY A 53 -4.64 10.89 1.90
C GLY A 53 -4.71 11.71 0.60
N CYS A 54 -3.59 12.22 0.08
CA CYS A 54 -3.60 13.14 -1.06
C CYS A 54 -3.67 12.44 -2.43
N VAL A 55 -3.12 11.23 -2.58
CA VAL A 55 -3.03 10.54 -3.89
C VAL A 55 -3.42 9.06 -3.84
N GLU A 56 -3.97 8.59 -2.73
CA GLU A 56 -4.35 7.18 -2.53
C GLU A 56 -5.33 6.67 -3.59
N GLY A 57 -6.24 7.50 -4.09
CA GLY A 57 -7.19 7.09 -5.14
C GLY A 57 -6.63 7.09 -6.56
N ALA A 58 -5.42 7.62 -6.76
CA ALA A 58 -4.73 7.64 -8.06
C ALA A 58 -3.69 6.52 -8.20
N VAL A 59 -3.38 5.82 -7.09
CA VAL A 59 -2.36 4.77 -6.99
C VAL A 59 -3.00 3.39 -6.98
#